data_AF-A0A7W0XZC0-F1
#
_entry.id   AF-A0A7W0XZC0-F1
#
_cell.length_a   1.000
_cell.length_b   1.000
_cell.length_c   1.000
_cell.angle_alpha   90.00
_cell.angle_beta   90.00
_cell.angle_gamma   90.00
#
_symmetry.space_group_name_H-M   'P 1'
#
loop_
_entity.id
_entity.type
_entity.pdbx_description
1 polymer ?
#
loop_
_entity_poly.entity_id
_entity_poly.type
_entity_poly.pdbx_seq_one_letter_code
_entity_poly.pdbx_strand_id
1 'polypeptide(L)' 'DNVYIAVNQGDLRPQDFIADITRDGLPDGQSVVDAKPWERRVSADDRTRSLVLSTPKVTTIVVGDTSYGALESYTATLRA' A
#
# COMPACT_ATOMS: atom_id res chain seq x y z
N ASP A 1 -18.89 3.47 -11.54
CA ASP A 1 -17.98 2.40 -11.08
C ASP A 1 -17.56 2.63 -9.65
N ASN A 2 -17.60 1.59 -8.83
CA ASN A 2 -17.22 1.67 -7.42
C ASN A 2 -15.78 1.18 -7.27
N VAL A 3 -14.89 2.04 -6.77
CA VAL A 3 -13.51 1.67 -6.43
C VAL A 3 -13.44 1.46 -4.93
N TYR A 4 -12.97 0.28 -4.51
CA TYR A 4 -12.71 -0.02 -3.11
C TYR A 4 -11.23 0.17 -2.81
N ILE A 5 -10.95 0.98 -1.78
CA ILE A 5 -9.61 1.19 -1.23
C ILE A 5 -9.67 0.83 0.25
N ALA A 6 -8.70 0.06 0.72
CA ALA A 6 -8.57 -0.33 2.13
C ALA A 6 -7.23 0.16 2.71
N VAL A 7 -7.27 0.53 3.99
CA VAL A 7 -6.07 0.80 4.80
C VAL A 7 -5.94 -0.29 5.84
N ASN A 8 -4.77 -0.92 5.88
CA ASN A 8 -4.46 -1.97 6.84
C ASN A 8 -3.21 -1.55 7.62
N GLN A 9 -3.25 -1.71 8.94
CA GLN A 9 -2.14 -1.38 9.82
C GLN A 9 -1.83 -2.55 10.77
N GLY A 10 -0.55 -2.85 10.95
CA GLY A 10 -0.10 -3.92 11.81
C GLY A 10 1.36 -3.73 12.26
N ASP A 11 1.70 -4.27 13.41
CA ASP A 11 3.01 -4.17 14.06
C ASP A 11 3.69 -5.53 14.32
N LEU A 12 2.99 -6.64 14.01
CA LEU A 12 3.50 -8.01 14.16
C LEU A 12 3.83 -8.62 12.81
N ARG A 13 5.01 -9.27 12.70
CA ARG A 13 5.49 -10.02 11.52
C ARG A 13 5.29 -9.24 10.21
N PRO A 14 6.00 -8.11 10.03
CA PRO A 14 5.74 -7.17 8.94
C PRO A 14 5.84 -7.79 7.55
N GLN A 15 6.73 -8.77 7.34
CA GLN A 15 6.86 -9.43 6.03
C GLN A 15 5.63 -10.28 5.68
N ASP A 16 5.15 -11.11 6.63
CA ASP A 16 3.93 -11.92 6.47
C ASP A 16 2.72 -11.00 6.23
N PHE A 17 2.62 -9.91 7.01
CA PHE A 17 1.52 -8.95 6.90
C PHE A 17 1.51 -8.25 5.53
N ILE A 18 2.67 -7.83 5.03
CA ILE A 18 2.75 -7.23 3.70
C ILE A 18 2.39 -8.26 2.62
N ALA A 19 2.92 -9.49 2.70
CA ALA A 19 2.60 -10.53 1.72
C ALA A 19 1.09 -10.78 1.62
N ASP A 20 0.43 -10.97 2.77
CA ASP A 20 -1.02 -11.23 2.84
C ASP A 20 -1.84 -10.06 2.28
N ILE A 21 -1.65 -8.84 2.80
CA ILE A 21 -2.48 -7.68 2.41
C ILE A 21 -2.25 -7.27 0.95
N THR A 22 -1.04 -7.44 0.43
CA THR A 22 -0.70 -7.08 -0.96
C THR A 22 -0.99 -8.19 -1.97
N ARG A 23 -1.55 -9.33 -1.55
CA ARG A 23 -1.76 -10.53 -2.38
C ARG A 23 -0.47 -11.00 -3.04
N ASP A 24 0.60 -11.13 -2.24
CA ASP A 24 1.96 -11.43 -2.68
C ASP A 24 2.50 -10.44 -3.74
N GLY A 25 2.09 -9.18 -3.61
CA GLY A 25 2.47 -8.12 -4.55
C GLY A 25 3.99 -7.93 -4.61
N LEU A 26 4.50 -7.83 -5.83
CA LEU A 26 5.93 -7.63 -6.10
C LEU A 26 6.28 -6.15 -6.07
N PRO A 27 7.49 -5.78 -5.61
CA PRO A 27 7.96 -4.39 -5.64
C PRO A 27 7.90 -3.79 -7.05
N ASP A 28 7.34 -2.59 -7.15
CA ASP A 28 7.07 -1.87 -8.41
C ASP A 28 7.42 -0.38 -8.27
N GLY A 29 8.57 -0.11 -7.63
CA GLY A 29 9.09 1.23 -7.42
C GLY A 29 8.63 1.88 -6.12
N GLN A 30 8.58 3.21 -6.13
CA GLN A 30 8.32 4.03 -4.94
C GLN A 30 7.41 5.21 -5.28
N SER A 31 6.62 5.64 -4.29
CA SER A 31 5.91 6.92 -4.25
C SER A 31 6.45 7.76 -3.11
N VAL A 32 6.33 9.09 -3.22
CA VAL A 32 6.47 10.00 -2.08
C VAL A 32 5.12 10.64 -1.83
N VAL A 33 4.54 10.38 -0.66
CA VAL A 33 3.26 10.96 -0.23
C VAL A 33 3.48 11.56 1.16
N ASP A 34 3.14 12.84 1.32
CA ASP A 34 3.41 13.62 2.54
C ASP A 34 4.85 13.51 3.04
N ALA A 35 5.81 13.63 2.11
CA ALA A 35 7.25 13.50 2.35
C ALA A 35 7.70 12.14 2.92
N LYS A 36 6.82 11.14 2.99
CA LYS A 36 7.16 9.76 3.39
C LYS A 36 7.36 8.90 2.13
N PRO A 37 8.42 8.08 2.08
CA PRO A 37 8.59 7.12 0.99
C PRO A 37 7.66 5.92 1.20
N TRP A 38 6.86 5.60 0.20
CA TRP A 38 5.98 4.44 0.15
C TRP A 38 6.48 3.48 -0.93
N GLU A 39 6.65 2.21 -0.59
CA GLU A 39 6.95 1.18 -1.58
C GLU A 39 5.68 0.85 -2.37
N ARG A 40 5.79 0.89 -3.69
CA ARG A 40 4.72 0.44 -4.58
C ARG A 40 4.83 -1.06 -4.75
N ARG A 41 3.68 -1.73 -4.75
CA ARG A 41 3.60 -3.15 -5.12
C ARG A 41 2.41 -3.43 -6.01
N VAL A 42 2.58 -4.41 -6.89
CA VAL A 42 1.53 -4.89 -7.79
C VAL A 42 1.39 -6.41 -7.67
N SER A 43 0.16 -6.89 -7.59
CA SER A 43 -0.14 -8.33 -7.60
C SER A 43 0.30 -8.96 -8.92
N ALA A 44 0.59 -10.27 -8.91
CA ALA A 44 1.06 -10.99 -10.10
C ALA A 44 0.07 -10.95 -11.28
N ASP A 45 -1.21 -10.70 -11.02
CA ASP A 45 -2.28 -10.54 -12.03
C ASP A 45 -2.42 -9.09 -12.55
N ASP A 46 -1.54 -8.16 -12.17
CA ASP A 46 -1.52 -6.72 -12.49
C ASP A 46 -2.79 -5.95 -12.05
N ARG A 47 -3.63 -6.58 -11.23
CA ARG A 47 -4.96 -6.08 -10.90
C ARG A 47 -4.99 -5.22 -9.65
N THR A 48 -4.26 -5.64 -8.61
CA THR A 48 -4.23 -5.00 -7.31
C THR A 48 -2.93 -4.23 -7.14
N ARG A 49 -3.04 -2.95 -6.77
CA ARG A 49 -1.88 -2.12 -6.41
C ARG A 49 -1.91 -1.80 -4.93
N SER A 50 -0.74 -1.59 -4.36
CA SER A 50 -0.61 -1.17 -2.97
C SER A 50 0.55 -0.22 -2.75
N LEU A 51 0.41 0.60 -1.71
CA LEU A 51 1.43 1.47 -1.15
C LEU A 51 1.74 0.98 0.26
N VAL A 52 3.00 0.66 0.52
CA VAL A 52 3.48 0.16 1.82
C VAL A 52 4.39 1.18 2.46
N LEU A 53 4.03 1.65 3.66
CA LEU A 53 4.89 2.44 4.53
C LEU A 53 5.26 1.59 5.74
N SER A 54 6.52 1.15 5.80
CA SER A 54 7.06 0.41 6.94
C SER A 54 7.87 1.34 7.83
N THR A 55 7.47 1.45 9.09
CA THR A 55 8.23 2.13 10.14
C THR A 55 8.64 1.12 11.21
N PRO A 56 9.56 1.46 12.14
CA PRO A 56 9.89 0.56 13.25
C PRO A 56 8.73 0.21 14.18
N LYS A 57 7.62 0.98 14.16
CA LYS A 57 6.47 0.78 15.05
C LYS A 57 5.27 0.13 14.38
N VAL A 58 5.04 0.46 13.11
CA VAL A 58 3.84 0.03 12.38
C VAL A 58 4.14 -0.02 10.89
N THR A 59 3.58 -1.03 10.22
CA THR A 59 3.45 -1.09 8.78
C THR A 59 2.04 -0.66 8.40
N THR A 60 1.94 0.34 7.52
CA THR A 60 0.67 0.81 6.93
C THR A 60 0.63 0.44 5.46
N ILE A 61 -0.47 -0.15 5.02
CA ILE A 61 -0.66 -0.60 3.64
C ILE A 61 -1.98 -0.03 3.12
N VAL A 62 -1.91 0.71 2.03
CA VAL A 62 -3.08 1.16 1.28
C VAL A 62 -3.19 0.31 0.02
N VAL A 63 -4.32 -0.36 -0.19
CA VAL A 63 -4.50 -1.34 -1.27
C VAL A 63 -5.82 -1.10 -2.01
N GLY A 64 -5.83 -1.33 -3.33
CA GLY A 64 -7.04 -1.28 -4.13
C GLY A 64 -6.81 -1.71 -5.58
N ASP A 65 -7.91 -2.04 -6.25
CA ASP A 65 -7.93 -2.37 -7.69
C ASP A 65 -8.09 -1.07 -8.51
N THR A 66 -7.08 -0.22 -8.41
CA THR A 66 -7.03 1.10 -9.05
C THR A 66 -5.59 1.51 -9.34
N SER A 67 -5.39 2.64 -10.00
CA SER A 67 -4.06 3.16 -10.31
C SER A 67 -3.30 3.63 -9.06
N TYR A 68 -1.96 3.67 -9.12
CA TYR A 68 -1.17 4.26 -8.05
C TYR A 68 -1.54 5.71 -7.77
N GLY A 69 -1.86 6.51 -8.79
CA GLY A 69 -2.27 7.91 -8.59
C GLY A 69 -3.54 8.05 -7.76
N ALA A 70 -4.49 7.12 -7.89
CA ALA A 70 -5.68 7.09 -7.05
C ALA A 70 -5.34 6.67 -5.61
N LEU A 71 -4.47 5.67 -5.43
CA LEU A 71 -3.98 5.28 -4.10
C LEU A 71 -3.21 6.40 -3.43
N GLU A 72 -2.33 7.11 -4.14
CA GLU A 72 -1.55 8.25 -3.64
C GLU A 72 -2.46 9.39 -3.19
N SER A 73 -3.46 9.72 -4.00
CA SER A 73 -4.45 10.76 -3.68
C SER A 73 -5.22 10.40 -2.42
N TYR A 74 -5.63 9.13 -2.27
CA TYR A 74 -6.27 8.65 -1.06
C TYR A 74 -5.33 8.67 0.15
N THR A 75 -4.10 8.18 -0.01
CA THR A 75 -3.06 8.15 1.04
C THR A 75 -2.75 9.54 1.57
N ALA A 76 -2.73 10.57 0.71
CA ALA A 76 -2.52 11.97 1.10
C ALA A 76 -3.65 12.54 1.99
N THR A 77 -4.80 11.86 2.08
CA THR A 77 -5.88 12.23 3.02
C THR A 77 -5.69 11.61 4.41
N LEU A 78 -4.80 10.62 4.54
CA LEU A 78 -4.53 9.96 5.82
C LEU A 78 -3.72 10.89 6.72
N ARG A 79 -4.20 11.12 7.94
CA ARG A 79 -3.41 11.73 9.02
C ARG A 79 -2.48 10.66 9.60
N ALA A 80 -1.44 10.29 8.86
CA ALA A 80 -0.48 9.26 9.25
C ALA A 80 0.77 9.83 9.94
#